data_AF-A0A8T4LTZ4-F1
#
_entry.id   AF-A0A8T4LTZ4-F1
#
_cell.length_a   1.000
_cell.length_b   1.000
_cell.length_c   1.000
_cell.angle_alpha   90.00
_cell.angle_beta   90.00
_cell.angle_gamma   90.00
#
_symmetry.space_group_name_H-M   'P 1'
#
loop_
_entity.id
_entity.type
_entity.pdbx_description
1 polymer ?
#
loop_
_entity_poly.entity_id
_entity_poly.type
_entity_poly.pdbx_seq_one_letter_code
_entity_poly.pdbx_strand_id
1 'polypeptide(L)'
;MEKTKHIIKVSKHRSLDPFSPHFLKGRFSDYEVRRLRESLLTLYNPDGNYRIGVHFRPIVSTKEVIVEAVVPHSDSLERVMGGIRNNGYIVRKHSIVRKHSAYDTEVDRE
;
A
#
# COMPACT_ATOMS: atom_id res chain seq x y z
N MET A 1 3.00 21.80 2.72
CA MET A 1 2.92 20.99 1.48
C MET A 1 1.60 20.23 1.49
N GLU A 2 0.82 20.33 0.40
CA GLU A 2 -0.44 19.59 0.24
C GLU A 2 -0.14 18.09 0.16
N LYS A 3 -0.88 17.26 0.91
CA LYS A 3 -0.74 15.79 0.85
C LYS A 3 -1.95 15.20 0.15
N THR A 4 -1.79 14.15 -0.63
CA THR A 4 -2.90 13.46 -1.29
C THR A 4 -3.01 12.03 -0.80
N LYS A 5 -4.23 11.61 -0.44
CA LYS A 5 -4.52 10.22 -0.09
C LYS A 5 -4.89 9.43 -1.35
N HIS A 6 -4.13 8.37 -1.60
CA HIS A 6 -4.32 7.44 -2.71
C HIS A 6 -4.73 6.07 -2.18
N ILE A 7 -5.74 5.48 -2.80
CA ILE A 7 -6.11 4.08 -2.64
C ILE A 7 -5.67 3.34 -3.90
N ILE A 8 -4.81 2.36 -3.73
CA ILE A 8 -4.23 1.56 -4.80
C ILE A 8 -4.68 0.12 -4.58
N LYS A 9 -5.50 -0.38 -5.50
CA LYS A 9 -5.92 -1.78 -5.52
C LYS A 9 -4.93 -2.57 -6.34
N VAL A 10 -4.32 -3.57 -5.73
CA VAL A 10 -3.30 -4.41 -6.34
C VAL A 10 -3.66 -5.88 -6.19
N SER A 11 -3.09 -6.73 -7.03
CA SER A 11 -3.30 -8.17 -6.95
C SER A 11 -2.01 -8.93 -7.21
N LYS A 12 -1.94 -10.18 -6.78
CA LYS A 12 -0.78 -11.04 -7.07
C LYS A 12 -1.23 -12.39 -7.61
N HIS A 13 -0.63 -12.82 -8.72
CA HIS A 13 -0.98 -14.08 -9.37
C HIS A 13 -0.39 -15.31 -8.65
N ARG A 14 0.74 -15.15 -7.96
CA ARG A 14 1.44 -16.23 -7.25
C ARG A 14 1.94 -15.70 -5.90
N SER A 15 1.85 -16.50 -4.84
CA SER A 15 2.47 -16.13 -3.56
C SER A 15 3.97 -16.33 -3.62
N LEU A 16 4.68 -15.56 -2.80
CA LEU A 16 6.09 -15.80 -2.50
C LEU A 16 6.31 -17.11 -1.73
N ASP A 17 5.27 -17.60 -1.07
CA ASP A 17 5.24 -18.91 -0.41
C ASP A 17 4.01 -19.71 -0.89
N PRO A 18 4.11 -20.37 -2.05
CA PRO A 18 3.02 -21.13 -2.65
C PRO A 18 2.66 -22.40 -1.85
N PHE A 19 3.46 -22.78 -0.85
CA PHE A 19 3.18 -23.94 -0.01
C PHE A 19 2.61 -23.54 1.36
N SER A 20 2.54 -22.24 1.68
CA SER A 20 1.95 -21.84 2.95
C SER A 20 0.48 -22.32 3.06
N PRO A 21 0.05 -22.79 4.24
CA PRO A 21 -1.34 -23.15 4.50
C PRO A 21 -2.29 -21.97 4.25
N HIS A 22 -1.79 -20.74 4.41
CA HIS A 22 -2.52 -19.51 4.09
C HIS A 22 -2.72 -19.38 2.58
N PHE A 23 -1.70 -19.64 1.76
CA PHE A 23 -1.79 -19.63 0.31
C PHE A 23 -2.78 -20.64 -0.23
N LEU A 24 -2.71 -21.87 0.26
CA LEU A 24 -3.63 -22.96 -0.13
C LEU A 24 -5.10 -22.65 0.20
N LYS A 25 -5.33 -21.76 1.18
CA LYS A 25 -6.65 -21.26 1.58
C LYS A 25 -7.02 -19.91 0.93
N GLY A 26 -6.28 -19.46 -0.09
CA GLY A 26 -6.55 -18.21 -0.80
C GLY A 26 -6.20 -16.93 -0.02
N ARG A 27 -5.45 -17.04 1.08
CA ARG A 27 -5.02 -15.90 1.92
C ARG A 27 -3.55 -15.55 1.64
N PHE A 28 -3.18 -14.28 1.80
CA PHE A 28 -1.76 -13.92 1.92
C PHE A 28 -1.21 -14.46 3.24
N SER A 29 0.04 -14.91 3.24
CA SER A 29 0.72 -15.20 4.50
C SER A 29 1.11 -13.87 5.17
N ASP A 30 1.16 -13.86 6.50
CA ASP A 30 1.59 -12.68 7.26
C ASP A 30 2.99 -12.22 6.87
N TYR A 31 3.83 -13.15 6.40
CA TYR A 31 5.13 -12.84 5.82
C TYR A 31 5.03 -11.97 4.57
N GLU A 32 4.13 -12.28 3.63
CA GLU A 32 3.93 -11.46 2.43
C GLU A 32 3.39 -10.07 2.78
N VAL A 33 2.49 -10.01 3.77
CA VAL A 33 1.94 -8.76 4.32
C VAL A 33 3.05 -7.88 4.86
N ARG A 34 3.87 -8.45 5.73
CA ARG A 34 4.99 -7.77 6.37
C ARG A 34 6.03 -7.34 5.34
N ARG A 35 6.42 -8.21 4.42
CA ARG A 35 7.42 -7.92 3.40
C ARG A 35 6.99 -6.80 2.46
N LEU A 36 5.73 -6.77 2.01
CA LEU A 36 5.22 -5.67 1.19
C LEU A 36 5.25 -4.36 1.98
N ARG A 37 4.81 -4.38 3.25
CA ARG A 37 4.82 -3.20 4.11
C ARG A 37 6.24 -2.68 4.35
N GLU A 38 7.18 -3.55 4.70
CA GLU A 38 8.59 -3.22 4.91
C GLU A 38 9.21 -2.68 3.61
N SER A 39 8.96 -3.31 2.47
CA SER A 39 9.50 -2.82 1.20
C SER A 39 8.98 -1.42 0.86
N LEU A 40 7.69 -1.14 1.08
CA LEU A 40 7.10 0.17 0.83
C LEU A 40 7.60 1.24 1.82
N LEU A 41 7.78 0.88 3.09
CA LEU A 41 8.28 1.81 4.10
C LEU A 41 9.79 2.07 3.95
N THR A 42 10.61 1.03 3.81
CA THR A 42 12.07 1.16 3.82
C THR A 42 12.63 1.68 2.50
N LEU A 43 12.15 1.15 1.37
CA LEU A 43 12.74 1.48 0.06
C LEU A 43 12.16 2.76 -0.53
N TYR A 44 10.93 3.10 -0.17
CA TYR A 44 10.21 4.19 -0.84
C TYR A 44 9.93 5.36 0.10
N ASN A 45 9.88 5.15 1.42
CA ASN A 45 9.76 6.22 2.42
C ASN A 45 11.00 6.31 3.36
N PRO A 46 12.23 6.42 2.82
CA PRO A 46 13.45 6.41 3.63
C PRO A 46 13.48 7.55 4.67
N ASP A 47 12.88 8.69 4.34
CA ASP A 47 12.88 9.89 5.18
C ASP A 47 11.67 9.98 6.12
N GLY A 48 10.75 9.00 6.12
CA GLY A 48 9.54 9.03 6.95
C GLY A 48 8.50 10.08 6.57
N ASN A 49 8.69 10.77 5.44
CA ASN A 49 7.91 11.95 5.02
C ASN A 49 6.45 11.68 4.66
N TYR A 50 6.05 10.41 4.50
CA TYR A 50 4.68 10.07 4.11
C TYR A 50 4.18 8.76 4.74
N ARG A 51 2.85 8.58 4.78
CA ARG A 51 2.22 7.44 5.49
C ARG A 51 1.75 6.39 4.49
N ILE A 52 2.15 5.14 4.71
CA ILE A 52 1.71 3.99 3.91
C ILE A 52 1.00 2.97 4.82
N GLY A 53 -0.26 2.68 4.51
CA GLY A 53 -1.04 1.59 5.06
C GLY A 53 -1.20 0.49 4.02
N VAL A 54 -1.14 -0.76 4.43
CA VAL A 54 -1.39 -1.91 3.55
C VAL A 54 -2.48 -2.77 4.18
N HIS A 55 -3.60 -2.89 3.48
CA HIS A 55 -4.78 -3.63 3.91
C HIS A 55 -5.02 -4.80 2.97
N PHE A 56 -5.03 -6.01 3.51
CA PHE A 56 -5.22 -7.21 2.72
C PHE A 56 -6.69 -7.63 2.76
N ARG A 57 -7.28 -7.89 1.58
CA ARG A 57 -8.66 -8.40 1.47
C ARG A 57 -8.64 -9.69 0.66
N PRO A 58 -8.83 -10.86 1.29
CA PRO A 58 -8.89 -12.11 0.53
C PRO A 58 -10.15 -12.11 -0.35
N ILE A 59 -9.97 -12.27 -1.67
CA ILE A 59 -11.06 -12.57 -2.60
C ILE A 59 -10.82 -13.96 -3.20
N VAL A 60 -11.89 -14.71 -3.38
CA VAL A 60 -11.95 -16.17 -3.59
C VAL A 60 -11.35 -16.64 -4.94
N SER A 61 -10.78 -15.75 -5.75
CA SER A 61 -10.24 -16.08 -7.09
C SER A 61 -8.97 -15.32 -7.44
N THR A 62 -8.82 -14.11 -6.91
CA THR A 62 -7.61 -13.28 -7.03
C THR A 62 -7.27 -12.71 -5.67
N LYS A 63 -6.00 -12.84 -5.32
CA LYS A 63 -5.44 -12.25 -4.12
C LYS A 63 -5.36 -10.74 -4.28
N GLU A 64 -6.22 -10.00 -3.59
CA GLU A 64 -6.27 -8.54 -3.65
C GLU A 64 -5.71 -7.87 -2.39
N VAL A 65 -5.06 -6.73 -2.59
CA VAL A 65 -4.50 -5.89 -1.54
C VAL A 65 -4.86 -4.44 -1.85
N ILE A 66 -5.21 -3.70 -0.83
CA ILE A 66 -5.44 -2.27 -0.89
C ILE A 66 -4.26 -1.59 -0.21
N VAL A 67 -3.49 -0.83 -0.97
CA VAL A 67 -2.44 0.03 -0.43
C VAL A 67 -3.02 1.44 -0.31
N GLU A 68 -2.99 1.99 0.90
CA GLU A 68 -3.31 3.38 1.18
C GLU A 68 -2.01 4.16 1.31
N ALA A 69 -1.80 5.15 0.44
CA ALA A 69 -0.60 5.99 0.49
C ALA A 69 -1.00 7.47 0.60
N VAL A 70 -0.44 8.17 1.59
CA VAL A 70 -0.65 9.61 1.80
C VAL A 70 0.64 10.33 1.47
N VAL A 71 0.80 10.83 0.24
CA VAL A 71 2.08 11.36 -0.28
C VAL A 71 2.01 12.87 -0.58
N PRO A 72 3.14 13.61 -0.50
CA PRO A 72 3.18 15.05 -0.76
C PRO A 72 3.27 15.44 -2.25
N HIS A 73 3.72 14.56 -3.15
CA HIS A 73 3.90 14.85 -4.58
C HIS A 73 3.62 13.64 -5.49
N SER A 74 3.36 13.87 -6.78
CA SER A 74 3.14 12.80 -7.80
C SER A 74 4.33 11.86 -7.94
N ASP A 75 5.56 12.37 -7.85
CA ASP A 75 6.77 11.55 -7.95
C ASP A 75 6.89 10.55 -6.80
N SER A 76 6.34 10.90 -5.63
CA SER A 76 6.27 9.98 -4.48
C SER A 76 5.25 8.86 -4.72
N LEU A 77 4.17 9.11 -5.46
CA LEU A 77 3.21 8.09 -5.83
C LEU A 77 3.82 7.08 -6.82
N GLU A 78 4.54 7.56 -7.84
CA GLU A 78 5.20 6.67 -8.81
C GLU A 78 6.24 5.77 -8.14
N ARG A 79 6.94 6.26 -7.12
CA ARG A 79 7.82 5.44 -6.27
C ARG A 79 7.05 4.33 -5.55
N VAL A 80 5.91 4.65 -4.94
CA VAL A 80 5.03 3.65 -4.29
C VAL A 80 4.54 2.61 -5.30
N MET A 81 4.11 3.05 -6.49
CA MET A 81 3.65 2.17 -7.57
C MET A 81 4.79 1.26 -8.08
N GLY A 82 5.99 1.81 -8.25
CA GLY A 82 7.19 1.05 -8.59
C GLY A 82 7.52 -0.01 -7.55
N GLY A 83 7.43 0.34 -6.26
CA GLY A 83 7.62 -0.60 -5.16
C GLY A 83 6.63 -1.76 -5.15
N ILE A 84 5.36 -1.46 -5.39
CA ILE A 84 4.32 -2.48 -5.55
C ILE A 84 4.69 -3.45 -6.69
N ARG A 85 5.05 -2.91 -7.86
CA ARG A 85 5.41 -3.72 -9.04
C ARG A 85 6.67 -4.56 -8.80
N ASN A 86 7.69 -4.00 -8.16
CA ASN A 86 8.93 -4.71 -7.83
C ASN A 86 8.71 -5.87 -6.84
N ASN A 87 7.66 -5.81 -6.02
CA ASN A 87 7.25 -6.93 -5.15
C ASN A 87 6.39 -7.98 -5.87
N GLY A 88 6.26 -7.87 -7.19
CA GLY A 88 5.51 -8.78 -8.05
C GLY A 88 3.99 -8.58 -8.00
N TYR A 89 3.52 -7.45 -7.46
CA TYR A 89 2.10 -7.11 -7.47
C TYR A 89 1.71 -6.35 -8.74
N ILE A 90 0.53 -6.66 -9.26
CA ILE A 90 -0.07 -6.00 -10.41
C ILE A 90 -1.03 -4.93 -9.88
N VAL A 91 -0.82 -3.67 -10.27
CA VAL A 91 -1.73 -2.58 -9.97
C VAL A 91 -2.99 -2.75 -10.84
N ARG A 92 -4.16 -2.86 -10.21
CA ARG A 92 -5.45 -3.06 -10.88
C ARG A 92 -6.25 -1.77 -11.01
N LYS A 93 -6.25 -0.97 -9.95
CA LYS A 93 -6.98 0.29 -9.90
C LYS A 93 -6.26 1.26 -8.99
N HIS A 94 -6.33 2.54 -9.33
CA HIS A 94 -5.85 3.63 -8.51
C HIS A 94 -6.96 4.68 -8.40
N SER A 95 -7.13 5.25 -7.21
CA SER A 95 -8.12 6.28 -6.96
C SER A 95 -7.59 7.27 -5.93
N ILE A 96 -7.91 8.55 -6.11
CA ILE A 96 -7.55 9.63 -5.20
C ILE A 96 -8.77 9.90 -4.32
N VAL A 97 -8.60 9.83 -3.00
CA VAL A 97 -9.74 9.89 -2.07
C VAL A 97 -9.99 11.31 -1.56
N ARG A 98 -8.95 12.13 -1.43
CA ARG A 98 -9.05 13.58 -1.16
C ARG A 98 -7.66 14.21 -1.26
N LYS A 99 -7.62 15.46 -1.73
CA LYS A 99 -6.55 16.41 -1.43
C LYS A 99 -6.65 16.74 0.06
N HIS A 100 -5.68 16.28 0.85
CA HIS A 100 -5.49 16.74 2.22
C HIS A 100 -4.91 18.16 2.11
N SER A 101 -5.80 19.14 1.97
CA SER A 101 -5.44 20.54 2.17
C SER A 101 -4.98 20.67 3.61
N ALA A 102 -3.78 21.21 3.82
CA ALA A 102 -3.17 21.32 5.13
C ALA A 102 -3.86 22.41 5.96
N TYR A 103 -5.08 22.17 6.44
CA TYR A 103 -5.80 23.00 7.42
C TYR A 103 -6.90 22.17 8.11
N ASP A 104 -6.53 21.10 8.81
CA ASP A 104 -7.41 20.49 9.81
C ASP A 104 -6.59 20.21 11.08
N THR A 105 -6.61 21.24 11.95
CA THR A 105 -6.83 21.13 13.40
C THR A 105 -5.69 20.58 14.27
N GLU A 106 -4.78 21.49 14.64
CA GLU A 106 -4.29 21.57 16.02
C GLU A 106 -5.03 22.75 16.71
N VAL A 107 -6.30 22.54 17.06
CA VAL A 107 -6.97 23.33 18.08
C VAL A 107 -7.60 22.34 19.07
N ASP A 108 -6.74 21.73 19.86
CA ASP A 108 -7.06 21.27 21.21
C ASP A 108 -5.83 21.65 22.04
N ARG A 109 -5.80 22.93 22.46
CA ARG A 109 -5.02 23.37 23.62
C ARG A 109 -6.04 23.70 24.70
N GLU A 110 -5.87 22.99 25.81
CA GLU A 110 -6.42 23.15 27.17
C GLU A 110 -7.26 24.39 27.47
#